data_AF-A0A8S4R9A5-F1
#
_entry.id   AF-A0A8S4R9A5-F1
#
_cell.length_a   1.000
_cell.length_b   1.000
_cell.length_c   1.000
_cell.angle_alpha   90.00
_cell.angle_beta   90.00
_cell.angle_gamma   90.00
#
_symmetry.space_group_name_H-M   'P 1'
#
loop_
_entity.id
_entity.type
_entity.pdbx_description
1 polymer ?
#
loop_
_entity_poly.entity_id
_entity_poly.type
_entity_poly.pdbx_seq_one_letter_code
_entity_poly.pdbx_strand_id
1 'polypeptide(L)'
;MLRIPWTAHRTNASILRQLKITRRLSTCLKRILEYGHIARKDGHNLEKIVVTGKVEGKRPRGRSLTRWSDQIRTALDIKVHIALNGAKSRVQWHKIVQKVVTGRGHDPQQ
;
A
#
# COMPACT_ATOMS: atom_id res chain seq x y z
N MET A 1 -5.41 11.69 -24.31
CA MET A 1 -6.02 10.64 -23.43
C MET A 1 -6.44 9.47 -24.32
N LEU A 2 -6.22 8.21 -23.93
CA LEU A 2 -6.31 7.04 -24.84
C LEU A 2 -7.72 6.67 -25.39
N ARG A 3 -8.79 7.43 -25.10
CA ARG A 3 -10.17 7.22 -25.61
C ARG A 3 -10.58 5.73 -25.65
N ILE A 4 -10.26 4.98 -24.60
CA ILE A 4 -10.50 3.53 -24.56
C ILE A 4 -11.99 3.29 -24.33
N PRO A 5 -12.72 2.64 -25.26
CA PRO A 5 -14.12 2.33 -25.07
C PRO A 5 -14.27 1.23 -24.00
N TRP A 6 -15.37 1.26 -23.25
CA TRP A 6 -15.63 0.31 -22.17
C TRP A 6 -15.77 -1.14 -22.66
N THR A 7 -16.14 -1.34 -23.93
CA THR A 7 -16.23 -2.64 -24.62
C THR A 7 -14.86 -3.25 -24.97
N ALA A 8 -13.76 -2.48 -24.89
CA ALA A 8 -12.45 -2.99 -25.28
C ALA A 8 -11.87 -4.00 -24.28
N HIS A 9 -12.47 -4.15 -23.09
CA HIS A 9 -12.03 -5.08 -22.02
C HIS A 9 -10.50 -5.08 -21.81
N ARG A 10 -9.86 -3.91 -21.91
CA ARG A 10 -8.40 -3.79 -21.80
C ARG A 10 -7.95 -3.90 -20.35
N THR A 11 -6.88 -4.65 -20.12
CA THR A 11 -6.25 -4.73 -18.80
C THR A 11 -5.33 -3.53 -18.55
N ASN A 12 -5.19 -3.15 -17.28
CA ASN A 12 -4.26 -2.09 -16.86
C ASN A 12 -2.82 -2.39 -17.32
N ALA A 13 -2.39 -3.65 -17.27
CA ALA A 13 -1.09 -4.08 -17.75
C ALA A 13 -0.89 -3.83 -19.25
N SER A 14 -1.91 -4.08 -20.08
CA SER A 14 -1.87 -3.81 -21.53
C SER A 14 -1.72 -2.32 -21.82
N ILE A 15 -2.44 -1.47 -21.08
CA ILE A 15 -2.40 -0.01 -21.25
C ILE A 15 -1.03 0.55 -20.85
N LEU A 16 -0.49 0.07 -19.73
CA LEU A 16 0.84 0.50 -19.24
C LEU A 16 1.95 0.14 -20.21
N ARG A 17 1.88 -1.05 -20.82
CA ARG A 17 2.84 -1.50 -21.85
C ARG A 17 2.79 -0.61 -23.09
N GLN A 18 1.59 -0.25 -23.55
CA GLN A 18 1.40 0.63 -24.70
C GLN A 18 1.95 2.04 -24.44
N LEU A 19 1.75 2.57 -23.22
CA LEU A 19 2.26 3.88 -22.81
C LEU A 19 3.76 3.89 -22.45
N LYS A 20 4.43 2.72 -22.48
CA LYS A 20 5.83 2.54 -22.06
C LYS A 20 6.12 3.10 -20.66
N ILE A 21 5.14 3.02 -19.75
CA ILE A 21 5.31 3.48 -18.37
C ILE A 21 6.00 2.37 -17.57
N THR A 22 7.27 2.60 -17.24
CA THR A 22 8.11 1.64 -16.50
C THR A 22 8.14 1.90 -15.00
N ARG A 23 8.04 3.16 -14.57
CA ARG A 23 7.98 3.55 -13.15
C ARG A 23 6.70 4.29 -12.85
N ARG A 24 5.87 3.71 -11.98
CA ARG A 24 4.70 4.35 -11.40
C ARG A 24 4.72 4.17 -9.90
N LEU A 25 4.37 5.23 -9.17
CA LEU A 25 4.07 5.13 -7.76
C LEU A 25 2.73 4.39 -7.62
N SER A 26 2.79 3.08 -7.39
CA SER A 26 1.60 2.24 -7.22
C SER A 26 0.78 2.70 -6.01
N THR A 27 -0.53 2.45 -6.03
CA THR A 27 -1.38 2.79 -4.88
C THR A 27 -0.93 2.07 -3.61
N CYS A 28 -0.29 0.90 -3.75
CA CYS A 28 0.32 0.18 -2.65
C CYS A 28 1.54 0.91 -2.08
N LEU A 29 2.45 1.41 -2.92
CA LEU A 29 3.64 2.12 -2.45
C LEU A 29 3.28 3.47 -1.80
N LYS A 30 2.26 4.19 -2.32
CA LYS A 30 1.72 5.38 -1.63
C LYS A 30 1.27 5.05 -0.20
N ARG A 31 0.49 3.98 -0.05
CA ARG A 31 -0.02 3.51 1.24
C ARG A 31 1.08 3.14 2.22
N ILE A 32 2.16 2.52 1.74
CA ILE A 32 3.33 2.22 2.57
C ILE A 32 4.00 3.54 3.02
N LEU A 33 4.25 4.47 2.12
CA LEU A 33 4.87 5.75 2.47
C LEU A 33 4.03 6.56 3.49
N GLU A 34 2.72 6.62 3.27
CA GLU A 34 1.74 7.23 4.19
C GLU A 34 1.77 6.56 5.57
N TYR A 35 1.83 5.23 5.62
CA TYR A 35 1.94 4.51 6.90
C TYR A 35 3.19 4.90 7.69
N GLY A 36 4.34 5.01 7.01
CA GLY A 36 5.56 5.48 7.63
C GLY A 36 5.41 6.88 8.22
N HIS A 37 4.71 7.76 7.51
CA HIS A 37 4.41 9.10 7.97
C HIS A 37 3.50 9.09 9.21
N ILE A 38 2.40 8.35 9.18
CA ILE A 38 1.44 8.23 10.29
C ILE A 38 2.11 7.64 11.55
N ALA A 39 3.00 6.65 11.38
CA ALA A 39 3.71 6.04 12.50
C ALA A 39 4.62 7.02 13.25
N ARG A 40 5.24 7.96 12.53
CA ARG A 40 6.15 8.99 13.06
C ARG A 40 5.45 10.25 13.56
N LYS A 41 4.16 10.41 13.29
CA LYS A 41 3.39 11.54 13.79
C LYS A 41 3.26 11.43 15.32
N ASP A 42 3.71 12.47 16.02
CA ASP A 42 3.64 12.56 17.47
C ASP A 42 2.21 12.87 17.95
N GLY A 43 1.90 12.45 19.18
CA GLY A 43 0.59 12.67 19.80
C GLY A 43 -0.50 11.62 19.47
N HIS A 44 -1.68 11.84 20.05
CA HIS A 44 -2.87 11.01 19.85
C HIS A 44 -3.55 11.36 18.52
N ASN A 45 -3.10 10.74 17.44
CA ASN A 45 -3.63 10.96 16.11
C ASN A 45 -4.70 9.92 15.76
N LEU A 46 -5.87 10.37 15.32
CA LEU A 46 -6.95 9.51 14.84
C LEU A 46 -6.46 8.57 13.73
N GLU A 47 -5.65 9.06 12.80
CA GLU A 47 -5.03 8.27 11.72
C GLU A 47 -4.27 7.05 12.27
N LYS A 48 -3.48 7.26 13.34
CA LYS A 48 -2.68 6.21 13.96
C LYS A 48 -3.59 5.17 14.60
N ILE A 49 -4.65 5.60 15.29
CA ILE A 49 -5.67 4.73 15.90
C ILE A 49 -6.45 3.96 14.83
N VAL A 50 -6.81 4.58 13.71
CA VAL A 50 -7.54 3.92 12.62
C VAL A 50 -6.68 2.86 11.92
N VAL A 51 -5.38 3.14 11.78
CA VAL A 51 -4.41 2.25 11.13
C VAL A 51 -4.07 1.04 12.01
N THR A 52 -3.84 1.26 13.31
CA THR A 52 -3.46 0.19 14.25
C THR A 52 -4.66 -0.50 14.87
N GLY A 53 -5.79 0.20 14.94
CA GLY A 53 -7.01 -0.26 15.57
C GLY A 53 -7.62 -1.44 14.82
N LYS A 54 -7.90 -2.50 15.57
CA LYS A 54 -8.73 -3.60 15.10
C LYS A 54 -10.15 -3.33 15.58
N VAL A 55 -11.02 -2.91 14.66
CA VAL A 55 -12.46 -2.86 14.94
C VAL A 55 -12.97 -4.30 14.94
N GLU A 56 -13.43 -4.75 16.10
CA GLU A 56 -14.10 -6.03 16.28
C GLU A 56 -15.50 -6.00 15.64
N GLY A 57 -15.96 -7.16 15.17
CA GLY A 57 -17.26 -7.31 14.49
C GLY A 57 -17.17 -7.78 13.03
N LYS A 58 -18.30 -8.29 12.53
CA LYS A 58 -18.44 -8.82 11.17
C LYS A 58 -18.71 -7.68 10.18
N ARG A 59 -17.96 -7.64 9.07
CA ARG A 59 -18.20 -6.65 8.01
C ARG A 59 -19.43 -7.01 7.17
N PRO A 60 -20.17 -6.00 6.65
CA PRO A 60 -21.27 -6.25 5.74
C PRO A 60 -20.78 -6.85 4.42
N ARG A 61 -21.66 -7.62 3.76
CA ARG A 61 -21.39 -8.17 2.42
C ARG A 61 -21.18 -7.04 1.41
N GLY A 62 -20.33 -7.27 0.41
CA GLY A 62 -20.05 -6.34 -0.70
C GLY A 62 -18.86 -5.38 -0.50
N ARG A 63 -18.45 -5.08 0.74
CA ARG A 63 -17.23 -4.30 1.00
C ARG A 63 -16.03 -5.23 1.10
N SER A 64 -14.89 -4.83 0.51
CA SER A 64 -13.65 -5.60 0.61
C SER A 64 -13.29 -5.92 2.06
N LEU A 65 -12.96 -7.18 2.31
CA LEU A 65 -12.53 -7.68 3.62
C LEU A 65 -11.13 -7.15 4.00
N THR A 66 -10.35 -6.68 3.04
CA THR A 66 -8.97 -6.26 3.26
C THR A 66 -8.91 -4.95 4.03
N ARG A 67 -8.38 -4.98 5.25
CA ARG A 67 -8.04 -3.76 6.01
C ARG A 67 -6.80 -3.10 5.41
N TRP A 68 -6.61 -1.82 5.70
CA TRP A 68 -5.37 -1.15 5.34
C TRP A 68 -4.15 -1.80 6.00
N SER A 69 -4.27 -2.20 7.27
CA SER A 69 -3.28 -2.99 7.99
C SER A 69 -3.00 -4.35 7.33
N ASP A 70 -4.01 -5.01 6.77
CA ASP A 70 -3.84 -6.26 6.01
C ASP A 70 -3.04 -6.02 4.72
N GLN A 71 -3.28 -4.92 4.01
CA GLN A 71 -2.52 -4.57 2.81
C GLN A 71 -1.05 -4.30 3.12
N ILE A 72 -0.77 -3.66 4.25
CA ILE A 72 0.62 -3.41 4.69
C ILE A 72 1.30 -4.70 5.07
N ARG A 73 0.60 -5.61 5.76
CA ARG A 73 1.10 -6.96 6.02
C ARG A 73 1.43 -7.69 4.71
N THR A 74 0.51 -7.69 3.73
CA THR A 74 0.73 -8.34 2.43
C THR A 74 1.86 -7.71 1.61
N ALA A 75 1.99 -6.38 1.69
CA ALA A 75 2.99 -5.65 0.90
C ALA A 75 4.40 -5.74 1.48
N LEU A 76 4.53 -5.66 2.81
CA LEU A 76 5.82 -5.68 3.49
C LEU A 76 6.23 -7.09 3.95
N ASP A 77 5.29 -8.05 3.97
CA ASP A 77 5.47 -9.40 4.50
C ASP A 77 5.96 -9.40 5.97
N ILE A 78 5.49 -8.43 6.75
CA ILE A 78 5.82 -8.30 8.18
C ILE A 78 4.57 -8.00 9.00
N LYS A 79 4.62 -8.31 10.30
CA LYS A 79 3.56 -7.97 11.24
C LYS A 79 3.43 -6.44 11.38
N VAL A 80 2.20 -5.95 11.53
CA VAL A 80 1.89 -4.51 11.58
C VAL A 80 2.61 -3.79 12.73
N HIS A 81 2.76 -4.41 13.90
CA HIS A 81 3.50 -3.78 15.00
C HIS A 81 5.00 -3.62 14.71
N ILE A 82 5.61 -4.56 13.98
CA ILE A 82 7.01 -4.47 13.54
C ILE A 82 7.15 -3.35 12.52
N ALA A 83 6.20 -3.24 11.57
CA ALA A 83 6.15 -2.13 10.63
C ALA A 83 6.02 -0.79 11.36
N LEU A 84 5.16 -0.69 12.37
CA LEU A 84 4.94 0.53 13.15
C LEU A 84 6.20 0.95 13.90
N ASN A 85 6.89 -0.01 14.54
CA ASN A 85 8.10 0.28 15.29
C ASN A 85 9.28 0.63 14.37
N GLY A 86 9.47 -0.12 13.29
CA GLY A 86 10.49 0.18 12.27
C GLY A 86 10.24 1.49 11.55
N ALA A 87 8.97 1.91 11.42
CA ALA A 87 8.61 3.19 10.84
C ALA A 87 9.05 4.40 11.68
N LYS A 88 9.22 4.25 13.00
CA LYS A 88 9.71 5.33 13.88
C LYS A 88 11.09 5.82 13.47
N SER A 89 11.97 4.91 13.06
CA SER A 89 13.28 5.26 12.50
C SER A 89 13.19 5.46 11.00
N ARG A 90 13.50 6.66 10.51
CA ARG A 90 13.54 6.95 9.07
C ARG A 90 14.49 6.02 8.31
N VAL A 91 15.64 5.70 8.91
CA VAL A 91 16.66 4.84 8.29
C VAL A 91 16.17 3.41 8.17
N GLN A 92 15.57 2.86 9.23
CA GLN A 92 15.01 1.51 9.19
C GLN A 92 13.82 1.43 8.23
N TRP A 93 12.94 2.43 8.26
CA TRP A 93 11.82 2.53 7.33
C TRP A 93 12.27 2.55 5.88
N HIS A 94 13.28 3.37 5.56
CA HIS A 94 13.85 3.42 4.22
C HIS A 94 14.39 2.06 3.78
N LYS A 95 15.12 1.33 4.64
CA LYS A 95 15.61 -0.03 4.33
C LYS A 95 14.47 -1.01 4.04
N ILE A 96 13.40 -0.98 4.82
CA ILE A 96 12.22 -1.84 4.63
C ILE A 96 11.54 -1.53 3.30
N VAL A 97 11.29 -0.25 3.02
CA VAL A 97 10.64 0.19 1.77
C VAL A 97 11.52 -0.12 0.56
N GLN A 98 12.83 0.15 0.64
CA GLN A 98 13.78 -0.19 -0.42
C GLN A 98 13.75 -1.67 -0.74
N LYS A 99 13.81 -2.56 0.28
CA LYS A 99 13.71 -4.01 0.08
C LYS A 99 12.45 -4.42 -0.70
N VAL A 100 11.33 -3.75 -0.45
CA VAL A 100 10.07 -4.03 -1.15
C VAL A 100 10.10 -3.48 -2.58
N VAL A 101 10.64 -2.29 -2.79
CA VAL A 101 10.73 -1.66 -4.12
C VAL A 101 11.73 -2.39 -5.02
N THR A 102 12.92 -2.73 -4.52
CA THR A 102 13.97 -3.41 -5.27
C THR A 102 13.73 -4.91 -5.38
N GLY A 103 13.24 -5.55 -4.31
CA GLY A 103 13.02 -6.99 -4.28
C GLY A 103 11.74 -7.44 -5.00
N ARG A 104 10.69 -6.60 -5.05
CA ARG A 104 9.47 -6.96 -5.80
C ARG A 104 9.45 -6.43 -7.22
N GLY A 105 10.23 -5.43 -7.62
CA GLY A 105 10.38 -4.96 -9.02
C GLY A 105 9.09 -4.64 -9.79
N HIS A 106 7.93 -4.74 -9.15
CA HIS A 106 6.68 -5.05 -9.82
C HIS A 106 5.55 -4.47 -8.99
N ASP A 107 4.70 -3.71 -9.67
CA ASP A 107 3.50 -3.13 -9.11
C ASP A 107 2.64 -4.29 -8.54
N PRO A 108 2.29 -4.32 -7.23
CA PRO A 108 1.45 -5.38 -6.67
C PRO A 108 0.01 -5.39 -7.21
N GLN A 109 -0.30 -4.52 -8.18
CA GLN A 109 -1.53 -4.51 -8.97
C GLN A 109 -1.36 -5.01 -10.42
N GLN A 110 -0.19 -5.54 -10.80
CA GLN A 110 -0.03 -6.26 -12.07
C GLN A 110 -0.74 -7.61 -12.04
#